data_AF-A0A963VW87-F1
#
_entry.id   AF-A0A963VW87-F1
#
_cell.length_a   1.000
_cell.length_b   1.000
_cell.length_c   1.000
_cell.angle_alpha   90.00
_cell.angle_beta   90.00
_cell.angle_gamma   90.00
#
_symmetry.space_group_name_H-M   'P 1'
#
loop_
_entity.id
_entity.type
_entity.pdbx_description
1 polymer ?
#
loop_
_entity_poly.entity_id
_entity_poly.type
_entity_poly.pdbx_seq_one_letter_code
_entity_poly.pdbx_strand_id
1 'polypeptide(L)'
;MAEHDPRRLLRAMFDAAVAAALPDLVVPRHLPAPPSGRTIVVGMGKASAAMARALEQHWGAHGGGPLEGLVITRYDHAVPCDSIRIVEAAHPVPDAAGERAAREMMALLEDTGPDDLVIALVSGGGSALSALPAGGLTLADKQEVNKALLRSGANIAEMNCVRKHLSAIKGGR
;
A
#
# COMPACT_ATOMS: atom_id res chain seq x y z
N MET A 1 33.64 -26.72 22.57
CA MET A 1 32.48 -26.76 21.67
C MET A 1 31.30 -26.15 22.42
N ALA A 2 30.99 -24.87 22.18
CA ALA A 2 29.75 -24.27 22.70
C ALA A 2 28.60 -24.70 21.76
N GLU A 3 28.29 -25.99 21.83
CA GLU A 3 27.31 -26.65 20.98
C GLU A 3 25.96 -26.57 21.68
N HIS A 4 25.05 -25.78 21.10
CA HIS A 4 23.64 -25.62 21.48
C HIS A 4 23.34 -24.65 22.64
N ASP A 5 23.29 -23.35 22.30
CA ASP A 5 22.43 -22.39 23.01
C ASP A 5 21.07 -22.32 22.28
N PRO A 6 20.00 -22.95 22.82
CA PRO A 6 18.68 -22.95 22.19
C PRO A 6 18.10 -21.55 22.03
N ARG A 7 18.38 -20.61 22.95
CA ARG A 7 17.87 -19.24 22.85
C ARG A 7 18.48 -18.54 21.65
N ARG A 8 19.79 -18.69 21.45
CA ARG A 8 20.48 -18.13 20.27
C ARG A 8 19.93 -18.70 18.97
N LEU A 9 19.70 -20.02 18.92
CA LEU A 9 19.09 -20.66 17.74
C LEU A 9 17.68 -20.12 17.46
N LEU A 10 16.81 -20.10 18.47
CA LEU A 10 15.43 -19.61 18.31
C LEU A 10 15.37 -18.13 17.90
N ARG A 11 16.28 -17.30 18.44
CA ARG A 11 16.39 -15.90 18.02
C ARG A 11 16.82 -15.79 16.56
N ALA A 12 17.81 -16.56 16.13
CA ALA A 12 18.26 -16.56 14.74
C ALA A 12 17.15 -17.01 13.78
N MET A 13 16.34 -18.01 14.16
CA MET A 13 15.17 -18.43 13.37
C MET A 13 14.11 -17.34 13.28
N PHE A 14 13.81 -16.65 14.39
CA PHE A 14 12.90 -15.51 14.39
C PHE A 14 13.40 -14.38 13.49
N ASP A 15 14.68 -14.02 13.58
CA ASP A 15 15.29 -12.97 12.77
C ASP A 15 15.25 -13.31 11.28
N ALA A 16 15.55 -14.56 10.92
CA ALA A 16 15.44 -15.03 9.54
C ALA A 16 13.99 -14.96 9.03
N ALA A 17 13.01 -15.33 9.85
CA ALA A 17 11.59 -15.26 9.48
C ALA A 17 11.10 -13.81 9.31
N VAL A 18 11.53 -12.89 10.17
CA VAL A 18 11.22 -11.45 10.04
C VAL A 18 11.89 -10.89 8.79
N ALA A 19 13.17 -11.18 8.59
CA ALA A 19 13.94 -10.74 7.42
C ALA A 19 13.30 -11.20 6.10
N ALA A 20 12.74 -12.40 6.07
CA ALA A 20 12.03 -12.93 4.89
C ALA A 20 10.79 -12.10 4.49
N ALA A 21 10.29 -11.21 5.36
CA ALA A 21 9.15 -10.33 5.11
C ALA A 21 9.52 -8.83 5.12
N LEU A 22 10.79 -8.47 5.29
CA LEU A 22 11.21 -7.07 5.28
C LEU A 22 11.18 -6.50 3.86
N PRO A 23 10.56 -5.31 3.63
CA PRO A 23 10.49 -4.69 2.31
C PRO A 23 11.85 -4.57 1.61
N ASP A 24 12.90 -4.15 2.33
CA ASP A 24 14.26 -3.97 1.78
C ASP A 24 14.88 -5.26 1.25
N LEU A 25 14.43 -6.43 1.73
CA LEU A 25 14.94 -7.73 1.31
C LEU A 25 14.05 -8.40 0.26
N VAL A 26 12.76 -8.10 0.28
CA VAL A 26 11.75 -8.73 -0.59
C VAL A 26 11.58 -7.94 -1.88
N VAL A 27 11.36 -6.62 -1.81
CA VAL A 27 11.05 -5.78 -2.97
C VAL A 27 12.10 -5.90 -4.09
N PRO A 28 13.42 -5.83 -3.83
CA PRO A 28 14.42 -5.86 -4.89
C PRO A 28 14.40 -7.14 -5.75
N ARG A 29 13.93 -8.25 -5.17
CA ARG A 29 13.86 -9.56 -5.84
C ARG A 29 12.65 -9.70 -6.77
N HIS A 30 11.70 -8.79 -6.67
CA HIS A 30 10.44 -8.80 -7.40
C HIS A 30 10.23 -7.55 -8.25
N LEU A 31 11.29 -6.75 -8.45
CA LEU A 31 11.22 -5.62 -9.37
C LEU A 31 10.92 -6.12 -10.79
N PRO A 32 9.93 -5.52 -11.48
CA PRO A 32 9.62 -5.84 -12.86
C PRO A 32 10.68 -5.23 -13.81
N ALA A 33 10.71 -5.73 -15.04
CA ALA A 33 11.51 -5.11 -16.09
C ALA A 33 11.10 -3.63 -16.29
N PRO A 34 12.06 -2.70 -16.36
CA PRO A 34 11.77 -1.30 -16.65
C PRO A 34 11.05 -1.14 -18.00
N PRO A 35 10.04 -0.25 -18.08
CA PRO A 35 9.32 0.05 -19.33
C PRO A 35 10.16 0.93 -20.27
N SER A 36 9.69 1.09 -21.51
CA SER A 36 10.13 2.16 -22.42
C SER A 36 9.49 3.52 -22.10
N GLY A 37 8.28 3.51 -21.53
CA GLY A 37 7.56 4.69 -21.05
C GLY A 37 7.89 5.04 -19.60
N ARG A 38 6.92 5.64 -18.91
CA ARG A 38 7.06 6.11 -17.52
C ARG A 38 6.91 4.97 -16.52
N THR A 39 7.55 5.12 -15.35
CA THR A 39 7.31 4.24 -14.21
C THR A 39 6.59 5.01 -13.11
N ILE A 40 5.34 4.61 -12.82
CA ILE A 40 4.47 5.26 -11.86
C ILE A 40 4.27 4.32 -10.67
N VAL A 41 4.59 4.80 -9.47
CA VAL A 41 4.48 4.02 -8.23
C VAL A 41 3.28 4.50 -7.43
N VAL A 42 2.30 3.62 -7.25
CA VAL A 42 1.14 3.88 -6.40
C VAL A 42 1.13 2.89 -5.25
N GLY A 43 0.58 3.25 -4.10
CA GLY A 43 0.59 2.31 -2.99
C GLY A 43 -0.28 2.70 -1.81
N MET A 44 -0.63 1.70 -1.03
CA MET A 44 -1.49 1.85 0.15
C MET A 44 -1.26 0.72 1.15
N GLY A 45 -1.11 1.07 2.42
CA GLY A 45 -0.98 0.08 3.50
C GLY A 45 0.04 0.47 4.56
N LYS A 46 0.14 -0.34 5.62
CA LYS A 46 1.02 -0.05 6.76
C LYS A 46 2.51 -0.15 6.43
N ALA A 47 2.88 -0.98 5.45
CA ALA A 47 4.26 -1.19 5.01
C ALA A 47 4.56 -0.50 3.67
N SER A 48 3.57 0.16 3.05
CA SER A 48 3.70 0.69 1.69
C SER A 48 4.80 1.74 1.58
N ALA A 49 4.97 2.61 2.59
CA ALA A 49 6.04 3.62 2.58
C ALA A 49 7.44 2.98 2.64
N ALA A 50 7.63 1.94 3.48
CA ALA A 50 8.88 1.19 3.50
C ALA A 50 9.14 0.44 2.18
N MET A 51 8.08 -0.11 1.55
CA MET A 51 8.18 -0.71 0.22
C MET A 51 8.56 0.31 -0.86
N ALA A 52 8.02 1.54 -0.77
CA ALA A 52 8.33 2.61 -1.71
C ALA A 52 9.79 3.01 -1.65
N ARG A 53 10.32 3.20 -0.43
CA ARG A 53 11.73 3.47 -0.20
C ARG A 53 12.63 2.34 -0.69
N ALA A 54 12.27 1.09 -0.39
CA ALA A 54 13.01 -0.07 -0.86
C ALA A 54 13.07 -0.13 -2.39
N LEU A 55 11.95 0.16 -3.06
CA LEU A 55 11.86 0.23 -4.52
C LEU A 55 12.78 1.33 -5.06
N GLU A 56 12.66 2.55 -4.56
CA GLU A 56 13.48 3.70 -4.99
C GLU A 56 14.99 3.41 -4.89
N GLN A 57 15.43 2.83 -3.77
CA GLN A 57 16.84 2.53 -3.52
C GLN A 57 17.43 1.53 -4.51
N HIS A 58 16.60 0.63 -5.05
CA HIS A 58 17.07 -0.46 -5.92
C HIS A 58 16.71 -0.26 -7.39
N TRP A 59 15.77 0.62 -7.70
CA TRP A 59 15.24 0.79 -9.06
C TRP A 59 16.30 1.18 -10.07
N GLY A 60 17.14 2.19 -9.75
CA GLY A 60 18.21 2.62 -10.66
C GLY A 60 19.23 1.51 -10.95
N ALA A 61 19.66 0.77 -9.91
CA ALA A 61 20.55 -0.38 -10.08
C ALA A 61 19.90 -1.54 -10.85
N HIS A 62 18.57 -1.61 -10.85
CA HIS A 62 17.77 -2.53 -11.65
C HIS A 62 17.58 -2.09 -13.11
N GLY A 63 18.25 -1.00 -13.55
CA GLY A 63 18.09 -0.43 -14.89
C GLY A 63 16.87 0.47 -15.05
N GLY A 64 16.22 0.80 -13.94
CA GLY A 64 15.05 1.65 -13.90
C GLY A 64 15.35 3.13 -14.20
N GLY A 65 14.44 3.78 -14.92
CA GLY A 65 14.47 5.21 -15.17
C GLY A 65 13.88 6.04 -14.02
N PRO A 66 13.53 7.32 -14.28
CA PRO A 66 12.86 8.17 -13.31
C PRO A 66 11.58 7.53 -12.76
N LEU A 67 11.33 7.76 -11.48
CA LEU A 67 10.11 7.37 -10.79
C LEU A 67 9.25 8.60 -10.55
N GLU A 68 7.93 8.42 -10.58
CA GLU A 68 6.96 9.35 -10.03
C GLU A 68 5.89 8.56 -9.28
N GLY A 69 5.22 9.15 -8.29
CA GLY A 69 4.24 8.37 -7.54
C GLY A 69 3.67 8.98 -6.28
N LEU A 70 2.68 8.28 -5.73
CA LEU A 70 2.03 8.57 -4.46
C LEU A 70 1.77 7.28 -3.69
N VAL A 71 2.28 7.21 -2.47
CA VAL A 71 2.06 6.07 -1.57
C VAL A 71 1.45 6.54 -0.26
N ILE A 72 0.37 5.88 0.17
CA ILE A 72 -0.38 6.20 1.38
C ILE A 72 -0.02 5.22 2.50
N THR A 73 0.40 5.73 3.65
CA THR A 73 0.69 4.97 4.86
C THR A 73 -0.07 5.54 6.07
N ARG A 74 0.06 4.91 7.23
CA ARG A 74 -0.54 5.40 8.48
C ARG A 74 0.28 6.54 9.07
N TYR A 75 -0.35 7.38 9.89
CA TYR A 75 0.36 8.43 10.65
C TYR A 75 1.58 7.91 11.42
N ASP A 76 2.61 8.76 11.47
CA ASP A 76 3.91 8.52 12.10
C ASP A 76 4.73 7.37 11.45
N HIS A 77 4.42 7.02 10.21
CA HIS A 77 5.08 5.93 9.46
C HIS A 77 5.59 6.35 8.09
N ALA A 78 5.56 7.65 7.77
CA ALA A 78 6.27 8.18 6.64
C ALA A 78 7.77 7.84 6.72
N VAL A 79 8.35 7.53 5.57
CA VAL A 79 9.80 7.40 5.40
C VAL A 79 10.22 8.35 4.28
N PRO A 80 11.43 8.91 4.32
CA PRO A 80 11.91 9.75 3.23
C PRO A 80 12.01 8.93 1.94
N CYS A 81 11.49 9.52 0.87
CA CYS A 81 11.56 9.07 -0.52
C CYS A 81 11.87 10.30 -1.38
N ASP A 82 12.62 10.12 -2.45
CA ASP A 82 13.14 11.24 -3.26
C ASP A 82 12.15 11.69 -4.34
N SER A 83 11.50 10.72 -5.00
CA SER A 83 10.61 10.90 -6.13
C SER A 83 9.16 10.48 -5.82
N ILE A 84 8.97 9.50 -4.95
CA ILE A 84 7.66 9.00 -4.55
C ILE A 84 7.13 9.82 -3.37
N ARG A 85 5.99 10.49 -3.55
CA ARG A 85 5.37 11.26 -2.48
C ARG A 85 4.70 10.33 -1.46
N ILE A 86 5.09 10.45 -0.19
CA ILE A 86 4.47 9.71 0.91
C ILE A 86 3.41 10.57 1.59
N VAL A 87 2.18 10.05 1.68
CA VAL A 87 1.06 10.70 2.36
C VAL A 87 0.60 9.85 3.53
N GLU A 88 0.32 10.47 4.67
CA GLU A 88 -0.18 9.79 5.86
C GLU A 88 -1.69 9.99 6.03
N ALA A 89 -2.38 8.92 6.45
CA ALA A 89 -3.82 8.92 6.68
C ALA A 89 -4.22 8.03 7.87
N ALA A 90 -5.45 8.17 8.35
CA ALA A 90 -5.95 7.40 9.47
C ALA A 90 -6.21 5.92 9.15
N HIS A 91 -5.91 5.08 10.13
CA HIS A 91 -6.27 3.67 10.19
C HIS A 91 -6.56 3.31 11.66
N PRO A 92 -7.62 2.56 12.00
CA PRO A 92 -8.43 1.71 11.10
C PRO A 92 -9.67 2.40 10.51
N VAL A 93 -10.02 3.60 10.96
CA VAL A 93 -11.16 4.36 10.43
C VAL A 93 -10.63 5.36 9.39
N PRO A 94 -11.16 5.38 8.16
CA PRO A 94 -10.74 6.33 7.13
C PRO A 94 -10.93 7.79 7.54
N ASP A 95 -10.13 8.70 7.01
CA ASP A 95 -10.27 10.14 7.17
C ASP A 95 -10.20 10.89 5.82
N ALA A 96 -10.33 12.21 5.88
CA ALA A 96 -10.28 13.06 4.71
C ALA A 96 -8.89 13.12 4.05
N ALA A 97 -7.81 12.86 4.80
CA ALA A 97 -6.46 12.81 4.23
C ALA A 97 -6.32 11.59 3.30
N GLY A 98 -6.78 10.42 3.74
CA GLY A 98 -6.82 9.21 2.93
C GLY A 98 -7.72 9.33 1.71
N GLU A 99 -8.87 10.00 1.82
CA GLU A 99 -9.75 10.27 0.67
C GLU A 99 -9.07 11.16 -0.38
N ARG A 100 -8.49 12.29 0.03
CA ARG A 100 -7.78 13.20 -0.89
C ARG A 100 -6.60 12.49 -1.56
N ALA A 101 -5.79 11.78 -0.76
CA ALA A 101 -4.65 11.04 -1.27
C ALA A 101 -5.07 9.94 -2.25
N ALA A 102 -6.17 9.24 -1.99
CA ALA A 102 -6.71 8.25 -2.92
C ALA A 102 -7.16 8.89 -4.24
N ARG A 103 -7.79 10.08 -4.20
CA ARG A 103 -8.18 10.82 -5.40
C ARG A 103 -6.98 11.27 -6.21
N GLU A 104 -5.97 11.84 -5.56
CA GLU A 104 -4.72 12.26 -6.20
C GLU A 104 -3.96 11.07 -6.81
N MET A 105 -3.93 9.93 -6.10
CA MET A 105 -3.32 8.69 -6.59
C MET A 105 -4.02 8.18 -7.85
N MET A 106 -5.35 8.27 -7.95
CA MET A 106 -6.07 7.89 -9.17
C MET A 106 -5.83 8.86 -10.32
N ALA A 107 -5.72 10.16 -10.03
CA ALA A 107 -5.41 11.16 -11.05
C ALA A 107 -4.04 10.90 -11.72
N LEU A 108 -3.06 10.39 -10.98
CA LEU A 108 -1.76 9.97 -11.56
C LEU A 108 -1.89 8.84 -12.59
N LEU A 109 -2.98 8.09 -12.57
CA LEU A 109 -3.22 6.94 -13.44
C LEU A 109 -4.10 7.26 -14.65
N GLU A 110 -4.69 8.45 -14.74
CA GLU A 110 -5.66 8.78 -15.80
C GLU A 110 -5.04 8.79 -17.21
N ASP A 111 -3.79 9.25 -17.33
CA ASP A 111 -3.08 9.39 -18.60
C ASP A 111 -2.05 8.28 -18.87
N THR A 112 -2.18 7.12 -18.23
CA THR A 112 -1.23 5.99 -18.46
C THR A 112 -1.43 5.37 -19.84
N GLY A 113 -0.33 5.15 -20.55
CA GLY A 113 -0.29 4.46 -21.84
C GLY A 113 0.17 3.00 -21.76
N PRO A 114 0.13 2.26 -22.89
CA PRO A 114 0.55 0.86 -22.95
C PRO A 114 2.06 0.65 -22.75
N ASP A 115 2.86 1.69 -22.95
CA ASP A 115 4.31 1.67 -22.74
C ASP A 115 4.69 2.06 -21.29
N ASP A 116 3.74 2.51 -20.47
CA ASP A 116 3.98 2.88 -19.08
C ASP A 116 3.89 1.64 -18.16
N LEU A 117 4.62 1.68 -17.05
CA LEU A 117 4.55 0.69 -15.98
C LEU A 117 3.96 1.30 -14.72
N VAL A 118 2.88 0.71 -14.22
CA VAL A 118 2.33 1.01 -12.90
C VAL A 118 2.77 -0.05 -11.90
N ILE A 119 3.50 0.35 -10.85
CA ILE A 119 3.88 -0.52 -9.74
C ILE A 119 3.00 -0.21 -8.53
N ALA A 120 2.13 -1.17 -8.18
CA ALA A 120 1.21 -1.05 -7.05
C ALA A 120 1.76 -1.70 -5.76
N LEU A 121 2.18 -0.88 -4.80
CA LEU A 121 2.71 -1.31 -3.49
C LEU A 121 1.60 -1.45 -2.46
N VAL A 122 1.07 -2.66 -2.29
CA VAL A 122 -0.09 -2.92 -1.43
C VAL A 122 0.30 -3.73 -0.20
N SER A 123 -0.14 -3.27 0.97
CA SER A 123 -0.02 -4.02 2.22
C SER A 123 -1.28 -3.88 3.10
N GLY A 124 -1.30 -4.57 4.24
CA GLY A 124 -2.46 -4.54 5.16
C GLY A 124 -2.83 -3.11 5.58
N GLY A 125 -4.13 -2.84 5.73
CA GLY A 125 -4.65 -1.52 6.11
C GLY A 125 -5.06 -0.61 4.95
N GLY A 126 -4.76 -0.99 3.70
CA GLY A 126 -5.11 -0.21 2.50
C GLY A 126 -6.59 0.19 2.44
N SER A 127 -7.51 -0.67 2.88
CA SER A 127 -8.95 -0.36 2.87
C SER A 127 -9.33 0.94 3.56
N ALA A 128 -8.67 1.26 4.69
CA ALA A 128 -8.92 2.47 5.46
C ALA A 128 -8.13 3.67 4.91
N LEU A 129 -6.86 3.41 4.57
CA LEU A 129 -5.91 4.44 4.13
C LEU A 129 -6.26 5.05 2.76
N SER A 130 -6.86 4.28 1.85
CA SER A 130 -7.27 4.73 0.51
C SER A 130 -8.79 4.64 0.31
N ALA A 131 -9.55 5.33 1.15
CA ALA A 131 -11.01 5.31 1.06
C ALA A 131 -11.54 6.36 0.07
N LEU A 132 -11.87 5.94 -1.16
CA LEU A 132 -12.57 6.79 -2.14
C LEU A 132 -14.04 6.37 -2.28
N PRO A 133 -15.03 7.21 -1.91
CA PRO A 133 -16.46 6.94 -2.13
C PRO A 133 -16.81 6.82 -3.62
N ALA A 134 -17.79 5.97 -3.95
CA ALA A 134 -18.38 5.92 -5.30
C ALA A 134 -19.42 7.05 -5.47
N GLY A 135 -19.80 7.36 -6.71
CA GLY A 135 -20.63 8.51 -7.07
C GLY A 135 -21.83 8.76 -6.15
N GLY A 136 -21.99 10.02 -5.72
CA GLY A 136 -23.06 10.47 -4.82
C GLY A 136 -22.85 10.13 -3.33
N LEU A 137 -21.86 9.29 -2.98
CA LEU A 137 -21.55 8.95 -1.59
C LEU A 137 -20.45 9.84 -1.03
N THR A 138 -20.50 10.06 0.27
CA THR A 138 -19.47 10.75 1.06
C THR A 138 -18.59 9.75 1.82
N LEU A 139 -17.48 10.23 2.38
CA LEU A 139 -16.67 9.43 3.30
C LEU A 139 -17.45 9.03 4.55
N ALA A 140 -18.31 9.92 5.06
CA ALA A 140 -19.17 9.67 6.20
C ALA A 140 -20.14 8.50 5.93
N ASP A 141 -20.72 8.44 4.73
CA ASP A 141 -21.58 7.31 4.33
C ASP A 141 -20.84 5.98 4.39
N LYS A 142 -19.59 5.94 3.89
CA LYS A 142 -18.76 4.72 3.99
C LYS A 142 -18.47 4.33 5.43
N GLN A 143 -18.19 5.30 6.30
CA GLN A 143 -17.91 5.07 7.72
C GLN A 143 -19.14 4.51 8.42
N GLU A 144 -20.32 5.10 8.20
CA GLU A 144 -21.58 4.65 8.81
C GLU A 144 -21.99 3.26 8.33
N VAL A 145 -21.87 2.98 7.02
CA VAL A 145 -22.12 1.61 6.52
C VAL A 145 -21.15 0.61 7.15
N ASN A 146 -19.87 0.94 7.28
CA ASN A 146 -18.90 0.04 7.91
C ASN A 146 -19.24 -0.22 9.39
N LYS A 147 -19.69 0.81 10.14
CA LYS A 147 -20.16 0.65 11.52
C LYS A 147 -21.41 -0.23 11.60
N ALA A 148 -22.37 -0.03 10.70
CA ALA A 148 -23.60 -0.83 10.65
C ALA A 148 -23.30 -2.31 10.37
N LEU A 149 -22.42 -2.60 9.41
CA LEU A 149 -22.00 -3.96 9.08
C LEU A 149 -21.27 -4.67 10.24
N LEU A 150 -20.44 -3.93 10.99
CA LEU A 150 -19.79 -4.48 12.20
C LEU A 150 -20.84 -4.82 13.26
N ARG A 151 -21.81 -3.93 13.48
CA ARG A 151 -22.90 -4.13 14.47
C ARG A 151 -23.84 -5.26 14.08
N SER A 152 -24.01 -5.55 12.78
CA SER A 152 -24.86 -6.64 12.32
C SER A 152 -24.22 -8.02 12.47
N GLY A 153 -22.95 -8.10 12.88
CA GLY A 153 -22.22 -9.37 12.95
C GLY A 153 -21.86 -9.95 11.58
N ALA A 154 -21.88 -9.12 10.52
CA ALA A 154 -21.51 -9.57 9.19
C ALA A 154 -20.06 -10.05 9.18
N ASN A 155 -19.79 -11.17 8.51
CA ASN A 155 -18.44 -11.68 8.37
C ASN A 155 -17.63 -10.85 7.36
N ILE A 156 -16.30 -11.03 7.34
CA ILE A 156 -15.42 -10.22 6.50
C ILE A 156 -15.73 -10.31 5.00
N ALA A 157 -16.22 -11.45 4.51
CA ALA A 157 -16.58 -11.63 3.11
C ALA A 157 -17.84 -10.82 2.75
N GLU A 158 -18.86 -10.86 3.60
CA GLU A 158 -20.10 -10.07 3.47
C GLU A 158 -19.79 -8.56 3.52
N MET A 159 -18.99 -8.15 4.50
CA MET A 159 -18.55 -6.77 4.62
C MET A 159 -17.80 -6.30 3.37
N ASN A 160 -16.87 -7.10 2.84
CA ASN A 160 -16.13 -6.78 1.62
C ASN A 160 -17.05 -6.75 0.39
N CYS A 161 -18.06 -7.62 0.34
CA CYS A 161 -19.05 -7.64 -0.71
C CYS A 161 -19.78 -6.30 -0.79
N VAL A 162 -20.22 -5.73 0.34
CA VAL A 162 -20.87 -4.41 0.34
C VAL A 162 -19.85 -3.29 0.06
N ARG A 163 -18.75 -3.25 0.82
CA ARG A 163 -17.78 -2.14 0.77
C ARG A 163 -17.15 -1.94 -0.61
N LYS A 164 -16.96 -3.01 -1.40
CA LYS A 164 -16.43 -2.86 -2.76
C LYS A 164 -17.41 -2.13 -3.68
N HIS A 165 -18.73 -2.28 -3.52
CA HIS A 165 -19.72 -1.59 -4.36
C HIS A 165 -19.89 -0.11 -3.99
N LEU A 166 -19.50 0.28 -2.79
CA LEU A 166 -19.53 1.67 -2.31
C LEU A 166 -18.22 2.42 -2.55
N SER A 167 -17.34 1.89 -3.39
CA SER A 167 -15.99 2.40 -3.59
C SER A 167 -15.68 2.60 -5.05
N ALA A 168 -15.09 3.75 -5.38
CA ALA A 168 -14.63 4.04 -6.73
C ALA A 168 -13.44 3.15 -7.16
N ILE A 169 -12.57 2.77 -6.21
CA ILE A 169 -11.27 2.13 -6.50
C ILE A 169 -11.12 0.68 -5.99
N LYS A 170 -12.13 0.11 -5.34
CA LYS A 170 -12.05 -1.25 -4.78
C LYS A 170 -12.81 -2.22 -5.67
N GLY A 171 -12.50 -3.51 -5.56
CA GLY A 171 -13.21 -4.56 -6.31
C GLY A 171 -12.78 -4.68 -7.77
N GLY A 172 -11.50 -4.39 -8.08
CA GLY A 172 -10.94 -4.51 -9.43
C GLY A 172 -11.36 -3.40 -10.38
N ARG A 173 -11.74 -2.24 -9.84
CA ARG A 173 -12.01 -1.00 -10.60
C ARG A 173 -10.74 -0.20 -10.78
#